data_AF-A0A0F2LA51-F1
#
_entry.id   AF-A0A0F2LA51-F1
#
_cell.length_a   1.000
_cell.length_b   1.000
_cell.length_c   1.000
_cell.angle_alpha   90.00
_cell.angle_beta   90.00
_cell.angle_gamma   90.00
#
_symmetry.space_group_name_H-M   'P 1'
#
loop_
_entity.id
_entity.type
_entity.pdbx_description
1 polymer ?
#
loop_
_entity_poly.entity_id
_entity_poly.type
_entity_poly.pdbx_seq_one_letter_code
_entity_poly.pdbx_strand_id
1 'polypeptide(L)'
;MELNEVVTDVVDLSPPLKRLLLDGDAKVELELPISLLNINISKNTKIIVNIDKNKDDNYKEKYTVYMWGILYHKGGESIYISIGGLILKINKDLPFNIGDKLYIGLKIIS
;
A
#
# COMPACT_ATOMS: atom_id res chain seq x y z
N MET A 1 0.01 -2.43 -11.99
CA MET A 1 1.00 -1.33 -11.90
C MET A 1 1.90 -1.59 -10.72
N GLU A 2 3.18 -1.25 -10.85
CA GLU A 2 4.19 -1.47 -9.83
C GLU A 2 4.85 -0.14 -9.45
N LEU A 3 5.11 0.07 -8.16
CA LEU A 3 5.82 1.22 -7.61
C LEU A 3 6.95 0.71 -6.71
N ASN A 4 8.17 1.19 -6.95
CA ASN A 4 9.35 0.93 -6.15
C ASN A 4 9.49 2.03 -5.11
N GLU A 5 9.31 1.65 -3.84
CA GLU A 5 9.20 2.58 -2.73
C GLU A 5 10.23 2.27 -1.65
N VAL A 6 10.60 3.30 -0.89
CA VAL A 6 11.43 3.18 0.30
C VAL A 6 10.70 3.78 1.49
N VAL A 7 10.67 3.07 2.61
CA VAL A 7 10.09 3.57 3.86
C VAL A 7 10.92 4.73 4.37
N THR A 8 10.34 5.92 4.39
CA THR A 8 10.97 7.13 4.92
C THR A 8 10.68 7.30 6.41
N ASP A 9 9.52 6.84 6.86
CA ASP A 9 9.12 6.88 8.27
C ASP A 9 8.03 5.84 8.60
N VAL A 10 7.89 5.53 9.89
CA VAL A 10 6.85 4.65 10.44
C VAL A 10 6.19 5.36 11.62
N VAL A 11 4.98 5.86 11.41
CA VAL A 11 4.23 6.66 12.39
C VAL A 11 3.25 5.77 13.15
N ASP A 12 3.24 5.88 14.48
CA ASP A 12 2.22 5.24 15.31
C ASP A 12 0.90 6.02 15.22
N LEU A 13 -0.20 5.32 14.89
CA LEU A 13 -1.53 5.90 14.88
C LEU A 13 -2.28 5.55 16.17
N SER A 14 -2.61 4.26 16.33
CA SER A 14 -3.21 3.70 17.53
C SER A 14 -2.91 2.21 17.53
N PRO A 15 -2.56 1.56 18.66
CA PRO A 15 -2.24 0.13 18.64
C PRO A 15 -3.42 -0.70 18.10
N PRO A 16 -3.21 -1.64 17.15
CA PRO A 16 -1.94 -2.10 16.54
C PRO A 16 -1.55 -1.40 15.22
N LEU A 17 -2.25 -0.34 14.82
CA LEU A 17 -2.14 0.36 13.57
C LEU A 17 -0.94 1.33 13.51
N LYS A 18 -0.19 1.22 12.43
CA LYS A 18 0.88 2.13 12.04
C LYS A 18 0.63 2.69 10.65
N ARG A 19 1.17 3.87 10.36
CA ARG A 19 1.23 4.45 9.03
C ARG A 19 2.66 4.40 8.51
N LEU A 20 2.83 3.78 7.35
CA LEU A 20 4.08 3.80 6.60
C LEU A 20 4.08 5.03 5.70
N LEU A 21 5.14 5.81 5.76
CA LEU A 21 5.43 6.86 4.79
C LEU A 21 6.49 6.32 3.83
N LEU A 22 6.19 6.38 2.54
CA LEU A 22 6.96 5.76 1.46
C LEU A 22 7.26 6.81 0.39
N ASP A 23 8.48 6.79 -0.13
CA ASP A 23 8.92 7.67 -1.21
C ASP A 23 9.80 6.92 -2.23
N GLY A 24 9.67 7.28 -3.50
CA GLY A 24 10.22 6.53 -4.63
C GLY A 24 9.52 6.88 -5.94
N ASP A 25 8.86 5.89 -6.56
CA ASP A 25 8.09 6.07 -7.79
C ASP A 25 6.83 6.94 -7.60
N ALA A 26 6.35 7.05 -6.37
CA ALA A 26 5.31 7.96 -5.90
C ALA A 26 5.52 8.31 -4.41
N LYS A 27 4.77 9.29 -3.89
CA LYS A 27 4.62 9.40 -2.43
C LYS A 27 3.44 8.55 -2.00
N VAL A 28 3.68 7.58 -1.12
CA VAL A 28 2.66 6.64 -0.65
C VAL A 28 2.52 6.74 0.87
N GLU A 29 1.29 6.80 1.35
CA GLU A 29 0.95 6.66 2.76
C GLU A 29 0.07 5.42 2.92
N LEU A 30 0.47 4.49 3.78
CA LEU A 30 -0.22 3.22 3.93
C LEU A 30 -0.41 2.84 5.40
N GLU A 31 -1.66 2.61 5.78
CA GLU A 31 -2.03 2.17 7.13
C GLU A 31 -2.06 0.64 7.22
N LEU A 32 -1.34 0.08 8.19
CA LEU A 32 -1.26 -1.37 8.42
C LEU A 32 -1.13 -1.76 9.90
N PRO A 33 -1.76 -2.87 10.32
CA PRO A 33 -1.56 -3.44 11.64
C PRO A 33 -0.29 -4.31 11.69
N ILE A 34 0.88 -3.67 11.54
CA ILE A 34 2.19 -4.33 11.35
C ILE A 34 2.47 -5.40 12.42
N SER A 35 2.13 -5.12 13.69
CA SER A 35 2.36 -6.05 14.79
C SER A 35 1.50 -7.31 14.72
N LEU A 36 0.31 -7.24 14.12
CA LEU A 36 -0.54 -8.42 13.89
C LEU A 36 -0.08 -9.24 12.68
N LEU A 37 0.59 -8.59 11.72
CA LEU A 37 1.08 -9.23 10.50
C LEU A 37 2.44 -9.92 10.69
N ASN A 38 3.08 -9.75 11.86
CA ASN A 38 4.42 -10.28 12.17
C ASN A 38 5.46 -9.91 11.10
N ILE A 39 5.34 -8.70 10.53
CA ILE A 39 6.27 -8.16 9.53
C ILE A 39 7.18 -7.13 10.20
N ASN A 40 8.47 -7.16 9.87
CA ASN A 40 9.41 -6.14 10.33
C ASN A 40 9.59 -5.09 9.24
N ILE A 41 9.08 -3.88 9.48
CA ILE A 41 9.22 -2.73 8.57
C ILE A 41 9.81 -1.57 9.37
N SER A 42 10.91 -1.04 8.87
CA SER A 42 11.60 0.11 9.46
C SER A 42 12.02 1.10 8.38
N LYS A 43 12.48 2.29 8.79
CA LYS A 43 13.06 3.27 7.88
C LYS A 43 14.16 2.65 7.01
N ASN A 44 14.19 3.05 5.74
CA ASN A 44 15.04 2.52 4.66
C ASN A 44 14.69 1.12 4.16
N THR A 45 13.62 0.49 4.66
CA THR A 45 13.10 -0.75 4.08
C THR A 45 12.61 -0.49 2.66
N LYS A 46 13.04 -1.30 1.69
CA LYS A 46 12.58 -1.24 0.30
C LYS A 46 11.31 -2.06 0.15
N ILE A 47 10.29 -1.49 -0.50
CA ILE A 47 8.99 -2.12 -0.70
C ILE A 47 8.57 -1.94 -2.15
N ILE A 48 8.20 -3.03 -2.82
CA ILE A 48 7.46 -2.96 -4.07
C ILE A 48 5.97 -2.96 -3.75
N VAL A 49 5.25 -1.95 -4.24
CA VAL A 49 3.79 -1.84 -4.16
C VAL A 49 3.21 -2.17 -5.53
N ASN A 50 2.56 -3.32 -5.64
CA ASN A 50 1.83 -3.75 -6.83
C ASN A 50 0.33 -3.47 -6.65
N ILE A 51 -0.30 -2.88 -7.66
CA ILE A 51 -1.73 -2.55 -7.67
C ILE A 51 -2.34 -3.01 -8.98
N ASP A 52 -3.37 -3.84 -8.92
CA ASP A 52 -4.05 -4.37 -10.10
C ASP A 52 -5.58 -4.49 -9.89
N LYS A 53 -6.35 -4.49 -10.97
CA LYS A 53 -7.79 -4.78 -10.92
C LYS A 53 -8.06 -6.27 -10.73
N ASN A 54 -7.15 -7.11 -11.22
CA ASN A 54 -7.27 -8.55 -11.18
C ASN A 54 -6.54 -9.11 -9.96
N LYS A 55 -7.12 -10.13 -9.35
CA LYS A 55 -6.44 -10.87 -8.29
C LYS A 55 -5.29 -11.67 -8.90
N ASP A 56 -4.09 -11.55 -8.35
CA ASP A 56 -2.99 -12.47 -8.64
C ASP A 56 -3.26 -13.82 -7.98
N ASP A 57 -3.30 -14.91 -8.75
CA ASP A 57 -3.56 -16.26 -8.22
C ASP A 57 -2.41 -16.79 -7.37
N ASN A 58 -1.18 -16.33 -7.61
CA ASN A 58 0.04 -16.75 -6.91
C ASN A 58 0.46 -15.76 -5.82
N TYR A 59 -0.46 -14.92 -5.35
CA TYR A 59 -0.17 -13.81 -4.42
C TYR A 59 0.56 -14.24 -3.14
N LYS A 60 0.27 -15.46 -2.63
CA LYS A 60 0.84 -15.97 -1.38
C LYS A 60 2.35 -16.17 -1.42
N GLU A 61 2.88 -16.49 -2.60
CA GLU A 61 4.31 -16.75 -2.80
C GLU A 61 5.05 -15.48 -3.21
N LYS A 62 4.34 -14.50 -3.80
CA LYS A 62 4.92 -13.29 -4.37
C LYS A 62 5.02 -12.13 -3.38
N TYR A 63 4.03 -11.99 -2.50
CA TYR A 63 3.87 -10.80 -1.67
C TYR A 63 3.97 -11.13 -0.19
N THR A 64 4.65 -10.24 0.55
CA THR A 64 4.70 -10.28 2.02
C THR A 64 3.35 -9.93 2.63
N VAL A 65 2.63 -8.97 2.03
CA VAL A 65 1.27 -8.61 2.41
C VAL A 65 0.44 -8.50 1.15
N TYR A 66 -0.76 -9.08 1.15
CA TYR A 66 -1.68 -8.99 0.03
C TYR A 66 -3.08 -8.65 0.52
N MET A 67 -3.66 -7.60 -0.05
CA MET A 67 -4.92 -7.01 0.38
C MET A 67 -5.73 -6.56 -0.83
N TRP A 68 -6.96 -6.13 -0.59
CA TRP A 68 -7.77 -5.48 -1.61
C TRP A 68 -8.57 -4.35 -1.00
N GLY A 69 -8.89 -3.36 -1.82
CA GLY A 69 -9.68 -2.20 -1.41
C GLY A 69 -10.48 -1.63 -2.55
N ILE A 70 -11.24 -0.56 -2.26
CA ILE A 70 -12.00 0.20 -3.24
C ILE A 70 -11.37 1.57 -3.40
N LEU A 71 -11.07 1.96 -4.64
CA LEU A 71 -10.69 3.34 -4.94
C LEU A 71 -11.93 4.23 -4.75
N TYR A 72 -11.91 5.10 -3.74
CA TYR A 72 -13.06 5.94 -3.39
C TYR A 72 -12.84 7.42 -3.68
N HIS A 73 -11.59 7.84 -3.89
CA HIS A 73 -11.26 9.22 -4.24
C HIS A 73 -10.14 9.27 -5.28
N LYS A 74 -10.31 10.16 -6.25
CA LYS A 74 -9.31 10.52 -7.25
C LYS A 74 -9.44 12.02 -7.53
N GLY A 75 -8.39 12.79 -7.23
CA GLY A 75 -8.39 14.24 -7.40
C GLY A 75 -7.14 14.88 -6.81
N GLY A 76 -6.74 16.05 -7.32
CA GLY A 76 -5.59 16.80 -6.79
C GLY A 76 -4.29 15.98 -6.78
N GLU A 77 -4.02 15.24 -7.87
CA GLU A 77 -2.86 14.35 -8.05
C GLU A 77 -2.77 13.17 -7.08
N SER A 78 -3.77 12.99 -6.23
CA SER A 78 -3.80 11.93 -5.23
C SER A 78 -4.97 10.98 -5.49
N ILE A 79 -4.73 9.70 -5.22
CA ILE A 79 -5.79 8.70 -5.13
C ILE A 79 -5.83 8.13 -3.72
N TYR A 80 -7.03 7.71 -3.31
CA TYR A 80 -7.26 7.06 -2.03
C TYR A 80 -8.03 5.77 -2.24
N ILE A 81 -7.51 4.72 -1.62
CA ILE A 81 -8.06 3.37 -1.64
C ILE A 81 -8.37 2.99 -0.19
N SER A 82 -9.61 2.56 0.06
CA SER A 82 -10.04 2.05 1.35
C SER A 82 -9.90 0.54 1.38
N ILE A 83 -9.13 0.04 2.34
CA ILE A 83 -8.76 -1.36 2.51
C ILE A 83 -9.40 -1.83 3.82
N GLY A 84 -10.72 -2.06 3.77
CA GLY A 84 -11.49 -2.49 4.94
C GLY A 84 -11.47 -1.48 6.11
N GLY A 85 -11.39 -0.18 5.80
CA GLY A 85 -11.28 0.90 6.80
C GLY A 85 -9.86 1.45 6.97
N LEU A 86 -8.83 0.75 6.47
CA LEU A 86 -7.46 1.25 6.39
C LEU A 86 -7.28 2.11 5.13
N ILE A 87 -6.41 3.13 5.21
CA ILE A 87 -6.18 4.05 4.09
C ILE A 87 -4.86 3.72 3.37
N LEU A 88 -4.95 3.64 2.04
CA LEU A 88 -3.81 3.75 1.13
C LEU A 88 -3.98 5.00 0.29
N LYS A 89 -3.07 5.95 0.44
CA LYS A 89 -2.99 7.19 -0.34
C LYS A 89 -1.76 7.15 -1.22
N ILE A 90 -1.92 7.50 -2.49
CA ILE A 90 -0.84 7.53 -3.48
C ILE A 90 -0.90 8.88 -4.20
N ASN A 91 0.16 9.68 -4.10
CA ASN A 91 0.28 10.95 -4.81
C ASN A 91 0.85 10.70 -6.21
N LYS A 92 0.02 10.10 -7.07
CA LYS A 92 0.29 9.87 -8.47
C LYS A 92 -1.05 9.61 -9.16
N ASP A 93 -1.24 10.16 -10.36
CA ASP A 93 -2.39 9.77 -11.16
C ASP A 93 -2.20 8.34 -11.67
N LEU A 94 -3.16 7.46 -11.36
CA LEU A 94 -3.14 6.05 -11.71
C LEU A 94 -4.28 5.78 -12.71
N PRO A 95 -4.11 4.83 -13.67
CA PRO A 95 -5.10 4.51 -14.69
C PRO A 95 -6.28 3.66 -14.13
N PHE A 96 -6.76 4.02 -12.95
CA PHE A 96 -7.91 3.42 -12.27
C PHE A 96 -9.00 4.49 -12.05
N ASN A 97 -10.23 4.02 -11.86
CA ASN A 97 -11.43 4.81 -11.70
C ASN A 97 -11.99 4.66 -10.29
N ILE A 98 -12.74 5.67 -9.84
CA ILE A 98 -13.52 5.59 -8.60
C ILE A 98 -14.51 4.43 -8.70
N GLY A 99 -14.61 3.64 -7.64
CA GLY A 99 -15.42 2.42 -7.57
C GLY A 99 -14.68 1.15 -7.98
N ASP A 100 -13.49 1.25 -8.58
CA ASP A 100 -12.69 0.06 -8.91
C ASP A 100 -12.29 -0.68 -7.62
N LYS A 101 -12.51 -2.01 -7.64
CA LYS A 101 -11.87 -2.92 -6.71
C LYS A 101 -10.44 -3.17 -7.15
N LEU A 102 -9.49 -2.88 -6.28
CA LEU A 102 -8.07 -3.01 -6.54
C LEU A 102 -7.45 -3.99 -5.55
N TYR A 103 -6.63 -4.89 -6.07
CA TYR A 103 -5.76 -5.77 -5.31
C TYR A 103 -4.40 -5.11 -5.15
N ILE A 104 -3.89 -5.13 -3.92
CA ILE A 104 -2.64 -4.48 -3.55
C ILE A 104 -1.71 -5.53 -2.94
N GLY A 105 -0.57 -5.74 -3.58
CA GLY A 105 0.51 -6.59 -3.10
C GLY A 105 1.69 -5.75 -2.63
N LEU A 106 2.20 -6.04 -1.43
CA LEU A 106 3.43 -5.47 -0.91
C LEU A 106 4.49 -6.57 -0.88
N LYS A 107 5.63 -6.31 -1.49
CA LYS A 107 6.81 -7.17 -1.40
C LYS A 107 7.94 -6.41 -0.73
N ILE A 108 8.32 -6.86 0.46
CA ILE A 108 9.48 -6.32 1.17
C ILE A 108 10.74 -6.89 0.52
N ILE A 109 11.67 -6.02 0.11
CA ILE A 109 12.96 -6.43 -0.42
C ILE A 109 13.98 -6.35 0.71
N SER A 110 14.54 -7.51 1.08
CA SER A 110 15.67 -7.65 2.00
C SER A 110 16.99 -7.26 1.34
#